data_AF-A0A2T1NAZ7-F1
#
_entry.id   AF-A0A2T1NAZ7-F1
#
_cell.length_a   1.000
_cell.length_b   1.000
_cell.length_c   1.000
_cell.angle_alpha   90.00
_cell.angle_beta   90.00
_cell.angle_gamma   90.00
#
_symmetry.space_group_name_H-M   'P 1'
#
loop_
_entity.id
_entity.type
_entity.pdbx_description
1 polymer ?
#
loop_
_entity_poly.entity_id
_entity_poly.type
_entity_poly.pdbx_seq_one_letter_code
_entity_poly.pdbx_strand_id
1 'polypeptide(L)'
;MIRKFTQYAEALVLRNQLSKSGTNIGANYREANRSRSTKDFSNKLKISLAEASETDYWLEIIEELGFVESKNLKEIRNEAKELLALFTSIANKF
;
A
#
# COMPACT_ATOMS: atom_id res chain seq x y z
N MET A 1 -2.40 -3.98 -13.89
CA MET A 1 -1.57 -5.00 -13.23
C MET A 1 -2.38 -6.16 -12.63
N ILE A 2 -3.47 -5.90 -11.89
CA ILE A 2 -4.23 -6.90 -11.11
C ILE A 2 -4.90 -8.03 -11.94
N ARG A 3 -5.19 -7.82 -13.23
CA ARG A 3 -5.94 -8.79 -14.05
C ARG A 3 -5.12 -9.93 -14.69
N LYS A 4 -3.79 -9.97 -14.53
CA LYS A 4 -2.92 -10.95 -15.22
C LYS A 4 -2.54 -12.21 -14.40
N PHE A 5 -3.13 -12.43 -13.21
CA PHE A 5 -2.79 -13.54 -12.32
C PHE A 5 -4.00 -14.44 -12.06
N THR A 6 -4.09 -15.57 -12.76
CA THR A 6 -5.25 -16.48 -12.65
C THR A 6 -4.92 -17.97 -12.67
N GLN A 7 -3.66 -18.39 -12.79
CA GLN A 7 -3.34 -19.83 -12.90
C GLN A 7 -3.11 -20.52 -11.55
N TYR A 8 -2.75 -19.78 -10.49
CA TYR A 8 -2.46 -20.33 -9.15
C TYR A 8 -3.46 -19.80 -8.10
N ALA A 9 -3.92 -20.66 -7.20
CA ALA A 9 -4.87 -20.30 -6.15
C ALA A 9 -4.25 -19.29 -5.16
N GLU A 10 -2.97 -19.46 -4.84
CA GLU A 10 -2.18 -18.57 -3.99
C GLU A 10 -2.08 -17.16 -4.60
N ALA A 11 -1.92 -17.07 -5.92
CA ALA A 11 -1.86 -15.79 -6.62
C ALA A 11 -3.19 -15.01 -6.51
N LEU A 12 -4.34 -15.69 -6.42
CA LEU A 12 -5.64 -15.05 -6.20
C LEU A 12 -5.76 -14.47 -4.79
N VAL A 13 -5.21 -15.16 -3.78
CA VAL A 13 -5.19 -14.69 -2.39
C VAL A 13 -4.31 -13.44 -2.29
N LEU A 14 -3.09 -13.48 -2.82
CA LEU A 14 -2.19 -12.32 -2.82
C LEU A 14 -2.76 -11.14 -3.59
N ARG A 15 -3.39 -11.38 -4.73
CA ARG A 15 -4.10 -10.34 -5.49
C ARG A 15 -5.14 -9.64 -4.65
N ASN A 16 -5.91 -10.39 -3.86
CA ASN A 16 -6.94 -9.83 -2.98
C ASN A 16 -6.32 -8.99 -1.86
N GLN A 17 -5.24 -9.48 -1.23
CA GLN A 17 -4.53 -8.72 -0.19
C GLN A 17 -3.92 -7.43 -0.73
N LEU A 18 -3.24 -7.49 -1.88
CA LEU A 18 -2.69 -6.31 -2.55
C LEU A 18 -3.78 -5.31 -2.95
N SER A 19 -4.91 -5.79 -3.47
CA SER A 19 -6.01 -4.90 -3.88
C SER A 19 -6.62 -4.19 -2.68
N LYS A 20 -6.82 -4.90 -1.57
CA LYS A 20 -7.37 -4.32 -0.33
C LYS A 20 -6.42 -3.28 0.25
N SER A 21 -5.19 -3.66 0.52
CA SER A 21 -4.18 -2.76 1.11
C SER A 21 -3.97 -1.52 0.25
N GLY A 22 -3.73 -1.68 -1.05
CA GLY A 22 -3.49 -0.55 -1.97
C GLY A 22 -4.67 0.43 -2.05
N THR A 23 -5.92 -0.06 -2.07
CA THR A 23 -7.10 0.82 -2.10
C THR A 23 -7.39 1.47 -0.74
N ASN A 24 -7.04 0.79 0.37
CA ASN A 24 -7.21 1.31 1.71
C ASN A 24 -6.28 2.50 2.02
N ILE A 25 -5.12 2.61 1.37
CA ILE A 25 -4.22 3.77 1.53
C ILE A 25 -4.97 5.08 1.31
N GLY A 26 -5.58 5.23 0.13
CA GLY A 26 -6.30 6.44 -0.24
C GLY A 26 -7.58 6.65 0.58
N ALA A 27 -8.28 5.57 0.91
CA ALA A 27 -9.48 5.61 1.74
C ALA A 27 -9.18 6.16 3.14
N ASN A 28 -8.15 5.61 3.81
CA ASN A 28 -7.74 6.06 5.13
C ASN A 28 -7.17 7.49 5.11
N TYR A 29 -6.41 7.85 4.07
CA TYR A 29 -5.89 9.22 3.95
C TYR A 29 -7.02 10.24 3.79
N ARG A 30 -8.08 9.90 3.05
CA ARG A 30 -9.27 10.74 2.93
C ARG A 30 -9.97 10.93 4.28
N GLU A 31 -10.04 9.89 5.11
CA GLU A 31 -10.60 9.98 6.46
C GLU A 31 -9.69 10.73 7.44
N ALA A 32 -8.38 10.63 7.28
CA ALA A 32 -7.42 11.44 8.04
C ALA A 32 -7.69 12.94 7.80
N ASN A 33 -7.89 13.36 6.55
CA ASN A 33 -8.20 14.75 6.21
C ASN A 33 -9.54 15.29 6.79
N ARG A 34 -10.40 14.43 7.35
CA ARG A 34 -11.65 14.81 8.04
C ARG A 34 -11.53 14.83 9.57
N SER A 35 -10.31 14.66 10.09
CA SER A 35 -10.05 14.59 11.52
C SER A 35 -10.39 15.89 12.23
N ARG A 36 -10.78 15.77 13.50
CA ARG A 36 -11.19 16.93 14.33
C ARG A 36 -10.03 17.57 15.10
N SER A 37 -8.84 16.96 15.05
CA SER A 37 -7.62 17.48 15.67
C SER A 37 -6.38 16.98 14.92
N THR A 38 -5.24 17.61 15.17
CA THR A 38 -3.93 17.18 14.63
C THR A 38 -3.54 15.78 15.12
N LYS A 39 -3.83 15.46 16.39
CA LYS A 39 -3.58 14.13 16.96
C LYS A 39 -4.42 13.05 16.29
N ASP A 40 -5.71 13.32 16.06
CA ASP A 40 -6.61 12.41 15.33
C ASP A 40 -6.14 12.24 13.87
N PHE A 41 -5.75 13.33 13.21
CA PHE A 41 -5.15 13.30 11.87
C PHE A 41 -3.91 12.39 11.83
N SER A 42 -2.95 12.61 12.73
CA SER A 42 -1.72 11.81 12.80
C SER A 42 -2.00 10.33 13.03
N ASN A 43 -2.93 10.00 13.93
CA ASN A 43 -3.33 8.61 14.19
C ASN A 43 -3.96 7.95 12.95
N LYS A 44 -4.86 8.63 12.24
CA LYS A 44 -5.47 8.07 11.02
C LYS A 44 -4.49 8.00 9.85
N LEU A 45 -3.57 8.96 9.75
CA LEU A 45 -2.50 8.93 8.76
C LEU A 45 -1.59 7.71 8.94
N LYS A 46 -1.31 7.30 10.19
CA LYS A 46 -0.55 6.07 10.47
C LYS A 46 -1.24 4.80 9.96
N ILE A 47 -2.56 4.79 9.83
CA ILE A 47 -3.28 3.69 9.17
C ILE A 47 -2.94 3.68 7.67
N SER A 48 -2.94 4.84 7.02
CA SER A 48 -2.53 4.94 5.61
C SER A 48 -1.08 4.51 5.39
N LEU A 49 -0.20 4.84 6.34
CA LEU A 49 1.19 4.39 6.37
C LEU A 49 1.30 2.86 6.48
N ALA A 50 0.53 2.25 7.39
CA ALA A 50 0.51 0.79 7.54
C ALA A 50 0.03 0.09 6.26
N GLU A 51 -1.03 0.59 5.62
CA GLU A 51 -1.57 0.04 4.37
C GLU A 51 -0.57 0.18 3.21
N ALA A 52 0.20 1.27 3.16
CA ALA A 52 1.26 1.46 2.17
C ALA A 52 2.43 0.50 2.39
N SER A 53 2.79 0.24 3.66
CA SER A 53 3.81 -0.74 4.02
C SER A 53 3.37 -2.15 3.64
N GLU A 54 2.11 -2.50 3.93
CA GLU A 54 1.54 -3.79 3.57
C GLU A 54 1.47 -3.97 2.05
N THR A 55 1.16 -2.90 1.31
CA THR A 55 1.16 -2.91 -0.17
C THR A 55 2.55 -3.21 -0.73
N ASP A 56 3.62 -2.54 -0.25
CA ASP A 56 5.00 -2.84 -0.69
C ASP A 56 5.42 -4.26 -0.32
N TYR A 57 5.05 -4.74 0.88
CA TYR A 57 5.28 -6.12 1.29
C TYR A 57 4.61 -7.14 0.33
N TRP A 58 3.35 -6.94 -0.03
CA TRP A 58 2.70 -7.85 -0.97
C TRP A 58 3.31 -7.82 -2.37
N LEU A 59 3.77 -6.66 -2.83
CA LEU A 59 4.51 -6.54 -4.09
C LEU A 59 5.85 -7.30 -4.03
N GLU A 60 6.54 -7.27 -2.89
CA GLU A 60 7.77 -8.05 -2.65
C GLU A 60 7.51 -9.56 -2.76
N ILE A 61 6.50 -10.06 -2.03
CA ILE A 61 6.14 -11.49 -2.08
C ILE A 61 5.77 -11.93 -3.50
N ILE A 62 5.02 -11.09 -4.23
CA ILE A 62 4.63 -11.37 -5.62
C ILE A 62 5.87 -11.43 -6.55
N GLU A 63 6.87 -10.59 -6.30
CA GLU A 63 8.16 -10.60 -7.01
C GLU A 63 8.96 -11.87 -6.71
N GLU A 64 9.12 -12.22 -5.44
CA GLU A 64 9.87 -13.39 -4.97
C GLU A 64 9.29 -14.71 -5.48
N LEU A 65 7.96 -14.80 -5.55
CA LEU A 65 7.26 -15.97 -6.09
C LEU A 65 7.33 -16.07 -7.63
N GLY A 66 7.90 -15.07 -8.30
CA GLY A 66 8.01 -15.04 -9.75
C GLY A 66 6.66 -14.94 -10.47
N PHE A 67 5.60 -14.52 -9.77
CA PHE A 67 4.28 -14.34 -10.37
C PHE A 67 4.27 -13.17 -11.35
N VAL A 68 5.15 -12.19 -11.15
CA VAL A 68 5.33 -11.02 -12.02
C VAL A 68 6.80 -10.74 -12.23
N GLU A 69 7.18 -10.41 -13.47
CA GLU A 69 8.53 -9.93 -13.75
C GLU A 69 8.81 -8.62 -12.97
N SER A 70 9.96 -8.56 -12.29
CA SER A 70 10.42 -7.41 -11.51
C SER A 70 10.27 -6.06 -12.23
N LYS A 71 10.59 -6.01 -13.53
CA LYS A 71 10.46 -4.78 -14.35
C LYS A 71 9.04 -4.20 -14.35
N ASN A 72 8.02 -5.05 -14.23
CA ASN A 72 6.62 -4.60 -14.18
C ASN A 72 6.24 -4.13 -12.78
N LEU A 73 6.90 -4.60 -11.72
CA LEU A 73 6.61 -4.19 -10.34
C LEU A 73 7.39 -2.96 -9.88
N LYS A 74 8.55 -2.70 -10.51
CA LYS A 74 9.49 -1.65 -10.10
C LYS A 74 8.82 -0.28 -9.92
N GLU A 75 8.04 0.17 -10.90
CA GLU A 75 7.37 1.49 -10.82
C GLU A 75 6.37 1.54 -9.65
N ILE A 76 5.54 0.51 -9.50
CA ILE A 76 4.53 0.48 -8.43
C ILE A 76 5.15 0.33 -7.04
N ARG A 77 6.23 -0.46 -6.90
CA ARG A 77 6.98 -0.53 -5.64
C ARG A 77 7.62 0.82 -5.28
N ASN A 78 8.12 1.54 -6.28
CA ASN A 78 8.64 2.89 -6.05
C ASN A 78 7.52 3.84 -5.57
N GLU A 79 6.36 3.84 -6.22
CA GLU A 79 5.20 4.64 -5.79
C GLU A 79 4.78 4.31 -4.34
N ALA A 80 4.74 3.02 -3.97
CA ALA A 80 4.42 2.62 -2.60
C ALA A 80 5.43 3.16 -1.59
N LYS A 81 6.73 3.15 -1.93
CA LYS A 81 7.81 3.72 -1.10
C LYS A 81 7.76 5.24 -1.02
N GLU A 82 7.37 5.91 -2.10
CA GLU A 82 7.15 7.36 -2.10
C GLU A 82 5.99 7.73 -1.15
N LEU A 83 4.89 6.96 -1.17
CA LEU A 83 3.78 7.14 -0.23
C LEU A 83 4.21 6.91 1.23
N LEU A 84 5.01 5.88 1.50
CA LEU A 84 5.59 5.63 2.82
C LEU A 84 6.43 6.82 3.31
N ALA A 85 7.33 7.33 2.47
CA ALA A 85 8.17 8.48 2.79
C ALA A 85 7.34 9.75 3.02
N LEU A 86 6.33 9.98 2.19
CA LEU A 86 5.41 11.10 2.31
C LEU A 86 4.64 11.06 3.62
N PHE A 87 3.97 9.94 3.93
CA PHE A 87 3.19 9.80 5.15
C PHE A 87 4.05 9.85 6.40
N THR A 88 5.26 9.28 6.37
CA THR A 88 6.24 9.39 7.47
C THR A 88 6.62 10.85 7.71
N SER A 89 6.92 11.59 6.64
CA SER A 89 7.29 13.02 6.72
C SER A 89 6.14 13.86 7.29
N ILE A 90 4.90 13.59 6.88
CA ILE A 90 3.72 14.28 7.40
C ILE A 90 3.49 13.90 8.88
N ALA A 91 3.58 12.62 9.23
CA ALA A 91 3.34 12.14 10.59
C ALA A 91 4.33 12.72 11.61
N ASN A 92 5.58 13.00 11.20
CA ASN A 92 6.61 13.59 12.06
C ASN A 92 6.46 15.12 12.27
N LYS A 93 5.56 15.78 11.55
CA LYS A 93 5.30 17.23 11.72
C LYS A 93 4.30 17.54 12.85
N PHE A 94 3.65 16.53 13.41
CA PHE A 94 2.62 16.64 14.45
C PHE A 94 3.01 15.84 15.68
#